data_AF-A0A348XMB1-F1
#
_entry.id   AF-A0A348XMB1-F1
#
_cell.length_a   1.000
_cell.length_b   1.000
_cell.length_c   1.000
_cell.angle_alpha   90.00
_cell.angle_beta   90.00
_cell.angle_gamma   90.00
#
_symmetry.space_group_name_H-M   'P 1'
#
loop_
_entity.id
_entity.type
_entity.pdbx_description
1 polymer ?
#
loop_
_entity_poly.entity_id
_entity_poly.type
_entity_poly.pdbx_seq_one_letter_code
_entity_poly.pdbx_strand_id
1 'polypeptide(L)'
;MLRAPFNRNCTGFMAKRSRKKTPETANLPFGFILAGILLATAAVYAPVIGFEFVNYDDDVYVVDNPHLRDGLSATTVRWAFTQLHASNWHPLTWLSHALDVQLFGMRPGAHHTVSLLLHLANAALLALLLLRMTGRRGYALAVCALFALHPLRVESVAWIAERKDVLSTFFGLFAMLAYCQALRSSQRRRWLAASLSCFACSLLAKPMFVTLPCLL
;
A
#
# COMPACT_ATOMS: atom_id res chain seq x y z
N MET A 1 20.26 -4.52 85.99
CA MET A 1 19.12 -5.45 86.24
C MET A 1 17.94 -4.88 85.46
N LEU A 2 17.30 -5.50 84.47
CA LEU A 2 17.08 -6.90 84.08
C LEU A 2 16.97 -7.02 82.54
N ARG A 3 17.35 -8.18 82.01
CA ARG A 3 17.09 -8.65 80.64
C ARG A 3 15.62 -9.09 80.49
N ALA A 4 15.03 -8.89 79.31
CA ALA A 4 14.39 -9.97 78.52
C ALA A 4 14.01 -9.48 77.09
N PRO A 5 14.17 -10.30 76.03
CA PRO A 5 13.95 -9.93 74.64
C PRO A 5 12.54 -10.34 74.16
N PHE A 6 11.94 -9.53 73.27
CA PHE A 6 10.67 -9.88 72.62
C PHE A 6 10.94 -10.50 71.25
N ASN A 7 10.82 -11.82 71.19
CA ASN A 7 10.86 -12.62 69.98
C ASN A 7 9.46 -12.62 69.31
N ARG A 8 9.35 -12.15 68.07
CA ARG A 8 8.20 -12.42 67.19
C ARG A 8 8.69 -12.93 65.85
N ASN A 9 8.80 -14.25 65.76
CA ASN A 9 8.80 -14.99 64.50
C ASN A 9 7.43 -14.81 63.83
N CYS A 10 7.33 -13.88 62.87
CA CYS A 10 6.27 -13.86 61.88
C CYS A 10 6.80 -14.47 60.59
N THR A 11 6.89 -15.81 60.54
CA THR A 11 7.09 -16.54 59.28
C THR A 11 5.79 -16.51 58.49
N GLY A 12 5.65 -15.47 57.66
CA GLY A 12 4.58 -15.35 56.67
C GLY A 12 4.64 -16.51 55.68
N PHE A 13 3.58 -17.31 55.68
CA PHE A 13 3.32 -18.37 54.72
C PHE A 13 3.14 -17.73 53.33
N MET A 14 4.22 -17.63 52.55
CA MET A 14 4.15 -17.21 51.14
C MET A 14 3.48 -18.33 50.33
N ALA A 15 2.16 -18.21 50.17
CA ALA A 15 1.41 -19.00 49.21
C ALA A 15 1.98 -18.76 47.80
N LYS A 16 2.70 -19.76 47.28
CA LYS A 16 3.27 -19.79 45.94
C LYS A 16 2.11 -19.82 44.93
N ARG A 17 1.65 -18.65 44.49
CA ARG A 17 0.62 -18.51 43.44
C ARG A 17 1.16 -19.18 42.17
N SER A 18 0.68 -20.40 41.89
CA SER A 18 0.91 -21.09 40.63
C SER A 18 0.35 -20.24 39.50
N ARG A 19 1.25 -19.61 38.73
CA ARG A 19 0.91 -18.83 37.55
C ARG A 19 0.43 -19.83 36.50
N LYS A 20 -0.89 -19.97 36.34
CA LYS A 20 -1.48 -20.72 35.21
C LYS A 20 -0.87 -20.17 33.93
N LYS A 21 -0.05 -20.98 33.23
CA LYS A 21 0.37 -20.69 31.86
C LYS A 21 -0.91 -20.65 31.04
N THR A 22 -1.32 -19.46 30.61
CA THR A 22 -2.31 -19.32 29.54
C THR A 22 -1.82 -20.14 28.35
N PRO A 23 -2.70 -20.90 27.67
CA PRO A 23 -2.31 -21.67 26.50
C PRO A 23 -1.64 -20.70 25.53
N GLU A 24 -0.42 -21.04 25.16
CA GLU A 24 0.39 -20.28 24.21
C GLU A 24 -0.33 -20.42 22.86
N THR A 25 -1.23 -19.49 22.55
CA THR A 25 -1.89 -19.44 21.25
C THR A 25 -0.78 -19.37 20.21
N ALA A 26 -0.69 -20.36 19.33
CA ALA A 26 0.28 -20.38 18.26
C ALA A 26 0.10 -19.11 17.41
N ASN A 27 0.88 -18.07 17.72
CA ASN A 27 0.79 -16.79 17.05
C ASN A 27 1.41 -16.98 15.67
N LEU A 28 0.55 -17.13 14.65
CA LEU A 28 1.00 -17.19 13.26
C LEU A 28 1.90 -15.97 12.97
N PRO A 29 3.04 -16.15 12.25
CA PRO A 29 3.91 -15.03 11.97
C PRO A 29 3.19 -14.00 11.10
N PHE A 30 3.46 -12.71 11.33
CA PHE A 30 2.85 -11.59 10.59
C PHE A 30 2.88 -11.80 9.07
N GLY A 31 4.00 -12.30 8.54
CA GLY A 31 4.17 -12.58 7.12
C GLY A 31 3.20 -13.63 6.57
N PHE A 32 2.88 -14.68 7.33
CA PHE A 32 1.93 -15.71 6.87
C PHE A 32 0.50 -15.17 6.81
N ILE A 33 0.08 -14.39 7.81
CA ILE A 33 -1.25 -13.78 7.81
C ILE A 33 -1.35 -12.77 6.66
N LEU A 34 -0.32 -11.94 6.47
CA LEU A 34 -0.27 -10.99 5.35
C LEU A 34 -0.34 -11.72 4.00
N ALA A 35 0.45 -12.79 3.81
CA ALA A 35 0.39 -13.59 2.60
C ALA A 35 -1.01 -14.18 2.37
N GLY A 36 -1.67 -14.67 3.43
CA GLY A 36 -3.06 -15.14 3.35
C GLY A 36 -4.04 -14.05 2.90
N ILE A 37 -3.92 -12.83 3.43
CA ILE A 37 -4.74 -11.68 3.01
C ILE A 37 -4.50 -11.36 1.53
N LEU A 38 -3.24 -11.32 1.09
CA LEU A 38 -2.89 -11.02 -0.30
C LEU A 38 -3.39 -12.10 -1.26
N LEU A 39 -3.26 -13.38 -0.90
CA LEU A 39 -3.79 -14.49 -1.69
C LEU A 39 -5.32 -14.47 -1.77
N ALA A 40 -6.00 -14.21 -0.65
CA ALA A 40 -7.45 -14.05 -0.64
C ALA A 40 -7.89 -12.88 -1.52
N THR A 41 -7.18 -11.74 -1.46
CA THR A 41 -7.44 -10.57 -2.30
C THR A 41 -7.25 -10.91 -3.78
N ALA A 42 -6.13 -11.55 -4.13
CA ALA A 42 -5.88 -11.98 -5.50
C ALA A 42 -6.97 -12.94 -6.02
N ALA A 43 -7.46 -13.86 -5.19
CA ALA A 43 -8.53 -14.77 -5.55
C ALA A 43 -9.87 -14.06 -5.77
N VAL A 44 -10.23 -13.11 -4.91
CA VAL A 44 -11.45 -12.29 -5.05
C VAL A 44 -11.41 -11.45 -6.33
N TYR A 45 -10.25 -10.89 -6.67
CA TYR A 45 -10.07 -10.07 -7.85
C TYR A 45 -9.69 -10.85 -9.12
N ALA A 46 -9.44 -12.16 -9.05
CA ALA A 46 -9.05 -12.96 -10.21
C ALA A 46 -9.94 -12.78 -11.46
N PRO A 47 -11.27 -12.59 -11.35
CA PRO A 47 -12.12 -12.36 -12.51
C PRO A 47 -11.74 -11.15 -13.37
N VAL A 48 -11.05 -10.13 -12.82
CA VAL A 48 -10.68 -8.91 -13.57
C VAL A 48 -9.77 -9.20 -14.76
N ILE A 49 -9.06 -10.34 -14.75
CA ILE A 49 -8.19 -10.76 -15.85
C ILE A 49 -9.00 -11.08 -17.11
N GLY A 50 -10.28 -11.46 -16.96
CA GLY A 50 -11.20 -11.74 -18.07
C GLY A 50 -12.08 -10.56 -18.45
N PHE A 51 -11.90 -9.37 -17.84
CA PHE A 51 -12.69 -8.19 -18.18
C PHE A 51 -12.14 -7.49 -19.43
N GLU A 52 -13.05 -6.84 -20.13
CA GLU A 52 -12.77 -5.99 -21.30
C GLU A 52 -12.59 -4.53 -20.88
N PHE A 53 -12.07 -3.70 -21.79
CA PHE A 53 -12.12 -2.25 -21.60
C PHE A 53 -13.57 -1.79 -21.46
N VAL A 54 -13.83 -0.93 -20.48
CA VAL A 54 -15.16 -0.37 -20.26
C VAL A 54 -15.33 0.81 -21.22
N ASN A 55 -16.47 0.91 -21.91
CA ASN A 55 -16.81 2.08 -22.74
C ASN A 55 -17.24 3.28 -21.86
N TYR A 56 -16.38 3.63 -20.92
CA TYR A 56 -16.49 4.72 -19.97
C TYR A 56 -15.07 5.09 -19.54
N ASP A 57 -14.58 6.22 -20.05
CA ASP A 57 -13.23 6.77 -19.89
C ASP A 57 -12.05 5.91 -20.39
N ASP A 58 -12.13 4.57 -20.42
CA ASP A 58 -11.03 3.73 -20.94
C ASP A 58 -10.81 3.97 -22.44
N ASP A 59 -11.90 4.26 -23.16
CA ASP A 59 -11.89 4.69 -24.55
C ASP A 59 -11.01 5.94 -24.71
N VAL A 60 -11.29 6.98 -23.92
CA VAL A 60 -10.57 8.25 -23.99
C VAL A 60 -9.14 8.14 -23.45
N TYR A 61 -8.93 7.47 -22.32
CA TYR A 61 -7.63 7.44 -21.65
C TYR A 61 -6.64 6.47 -22.26
N VAL A 62 -7.12 5.35 -22.80
CA VAL A 62 -6.28 4.22 -23.21
C VAL A 62 -6.51 3.83 -24.67
N VAL A 63 -7.74 3.44 -25.04
CA VAL A 63 -8.01 2.78 -26.32
C VAL A 63 -7.85 3.72 -27.51
N ASP A 64 -8.47 4.88 -27.45
CA ASP A 64 -8.47 5.87 -28.53
C ASP A 64 -7.37 6.91 -28.39
N ASN A 65 -6.53 6.81 -27.35
CA ASN A 65 -5.41 7.71 -27.15
C ASN A 65 -4.25 7.38 -28.12
N PRO A 66 -4.02 8.19 -29.17
CA PRO A 66 -3.01 7.87 -30.19
C PRO A 66 -1.59 7.89 -29.62
N HIS A 67 -1.34 8.60 -28.51
CA HIS A 67 -0.02 8.72 -27.90
C HIS A 67 0.43 7.46 -27.16
N LEU A 68 -0.48 6.53 -26.86
CA LEU A 68 -0.17 5.29 -26.15
C LEU A 68 0.05 4.11 -27.10
N ARG A 69 -0.38 4.21 -28.37
CA ARG A 69 -0.39 3.10 -29.34
C ARG A 69 0.99 2.49 -29.56
N ASP A 70 2.03 3.33 -29.59
CA ASP A 70 3.41 2.89 -29.82
C ASP A 70 4.15 2.57 -28.50
N GLY A 71 3.46 2.62 -27.37
CA GLY A 71 4.04 2.38 -26.05
C GLY A 71 4.94 3.53 -25.56
N LEU A 72 5.99 3.21 -24.78
CA LEU A 72 6.91 4.23 -24.28
C LEU A 72 7.88 4.66 -25.38
N SER A 73 7.89 5.97 -25.62
CA SER A 73 8.83 6.62 -26.52
C SER A 73 9.13 8.04 -26.03
N ALA A 74 10.16 8.68 -26.59
CA ALA A 74 10.46 10.07 -26.27
C ALA A 74 9.28 11.02 -26.58
N THR A 75 8.50 10.72 -27.62
CA THR A 75 7.29 11.49 -27.98
C THR A 75 6.19 11.29 -26.96
N THR A 76 5.94 10.04 -26.52
CA THR A 76 4.97 9.73 -25.46
C THR A 76 5.34 10.39 -24.14
N VAL A 77 6.61 10.35 -23.75
CA VAL A 77 7.10 11.00 -22.52
C VAL A 77 6.93 12.52 -22.60
N ARG A 78 7.36 13.14 -23.71
CA ARG A 78 7.20 14.59 -23.89
C ARG A 78 5.73 14.99 -23.85
N TRP A 79 4.86 14.26 -24.53
CA TRP A 79 3.42 14.51 -24.51
C TRP A 79 2.87 14.42 -23.08
N ALA A 80 3.19 13.34 -22.37
CA ALA A 80 2.67 13.09 -21.03
C ALA A 80 3.00 14.22 -20.05
N PHE A 81 4.19 14.82 -20.15
CA PHE A 81 4.60 15.92 -19.25
C PHE A 81 4.22 17.32 -19.72
N THR A 82 3.69 17.50 -20.93
CA THR A 82 3.43 18.85 -21.49
C THR A 82 1.97 19.11 -21.86
N GLN A 83 1.14 18.08 -21.94
CA GLN A 83 -0.24 18.21 -22.42
C GLN A 83 -1.26 17.85 -21.33
N LEU A 84 -2.46 18.40 -21.47
CA LEU A 84 -3.66 17.95 -20.77
C LEU A 84 -4.40 16.97 -21.67
N HIS A 85 -4.95 15.90 -21.09
CA HIS A 85 -5.78 14.94 -21.81
C HIS A 85 -7.00 14.59 -20.97
N ALA A 86 -8.19 14.63 -21.58
CA ALA A 86 -9.47 14.47 -20.90
C ALA A 86 -9.57 15.36 -19.64
N SER A 87 -9.27 16.65 -19.78
CA SER A 87 -9.31 17.67 -18.71
C SER A 87 -8.42 17.40 -17.49
N ASN A 88 -7.45 16.50 -17.61
CA ASN A 88 -6.62 16.08 -16.49
C ASN A 88 -5.12 16.08 -16.85
N TRP A 89 -4.27 16.20 -15.82
CA TRP A 89 -2.81 16.07 -15.92
C TRP A 89 -2.31 14.98 -14.99
N HIS A 90 -1.98 13.80 -15.55
CA HIS A 90 -1.44 12.66 -14.80
C HIS A 90 -0.38 11.90 -15.60
N PRO A 91 0.80 12.53 -15.79
CA PRO A 91 1.86 11.99 -16.65
C PRO A 91 2.24 10.54 -16.32
N LEU A 92 2.36 10.19 -15.03
CA LEU A 92 2.79 8.83 -14.66
C LEU A 92 1.72 7.77 -14.91
N THR A 93 0.44 8.13 -14.84
CA THR A 93 -0.65 7.22 -15.19
C THR A 93 -0.61 6.91 -16.68
N TRP A 94 -0.45 7.93 -17.53
CA TRP A 94 -0.34 7.70 -18.97
C TRP A 94 0.90 6.89 -19.33
N LEU A 95 2.05 7.19 -18.72
CA LEU A 95 3.28 6.41 -18.95
C LEU A 95 3.14 4.96 -18.47
N SER A 96 2.42 4.73 -17.38
CA SER A 96 2.08 3.38 -16.96
C SER A 96 1.19 2.66 -17.99
N HIS A 97 0.33 3.35 -18.75
CA HIS A 97 -0.52 2.71 -19.77
C HIS A 97 0.30 2.45 -21.02
N ALA A 98 1.14 3.41 -21.42
CA ALA A 98 2.11 3.24 -22.50
C ALA A 98 3.04 2.04 -22.25
N LEU A 99 3.49 1.85 -21.02
CA LEU A 99 4.28 0.66 -20.66
C LEU A 99 3.49 -0.63 -20.85
N ASP A 100 2.23 -0.67 -20.42
CA ASP A 100 1.38 -1.85 -20.60
C ASP A 100 1.12 -2.14 -22.09
N VAL A 101 0.89 -1.10 -22.90
CA VAL A 101 0.77 -1.25 -24.36
C VAL A 101 2.07 -1.79 -24.96
N GLN A 102 3.22 -1.32 -24.52
CA GLN A 102 4.52 -1.81 -25.02
C GLN A 102 4.77 -3.28 -24.66
N LEU A 103 4.40 -3.71 -23.45
CA LEU A 103 4.69 -5.05 -22.94
C LEU A 103 3.64 -6.08 -23.35
N PHE A 104 2.37 -5.67 -23.41
CA PHE A 104 1.22 -6.57 -23.53
C PHE A 104 0.27 -6.20 -24.67
N GLY A 105 0.48 -5.07 -25.34
CA GLY A 105 -0.45 -4.52 -26.31
C GLY A 105 -1.77 -4.06 -25.68
N MET A 106 -2.81 -4.00 -26.51
CA MET A 106 -4.17 -3.63 -26.10
C MET A 106 -4.95 -4.83 -25.54
N ARG A 107 -4.36 -5.58 -24.63
CA ARG A 107 -4.99 -6.74 -23.97
C ARG A 107 -5.58 -6.30 -22.62
N PRO A 108 -6.89 -6.05 -22.48
CA PRO A 108 -7.45 -5.45 -21.26
C PRO A 108 -7.16 -6.27 -20.00
N GLY A 109 -7.22 -7.60 -20.09
CA GLY A 109 -6.85 -8.49 -18.98
C GLY A 109 -5.44 -8.25 -18.42
N ALA A 110 -4.46 -7.89 -19.27
CA ALA A 110 -3.11 -7.57 -18.81
C ALA A 110 -3.07 -6.23 -18.05
N HIS A 111 -3.79 -5.21 -18.55
CA HIS A 111 -3.90 -3.89 -17.90
C HIS A 111 -4.59 -4.01 -16.54
N HIS A 112 -5.67 -4.80 -16.44
CA HIS A 112 -6.32 -5.10 -15.16
C HIS A 112 -5.38 -5.86 -14.21
N THR A 113 -4.58 -6.79 -14.73
CA THR A 113 -3.59 -7.54 -13.93
C THR A 113 -2.58 -6.58 -13.29
N VAL A 114 -2.10 -5.58 -14.02
CA VAL A 114 -1.18 -4.56 -13.48
C VAL A 114 -1.85 -3.76 -12.36
N SER A 115 -3.10 -3.32 -12.53
CA SER A 115 -3.86 -2.67 -11.46
C SER A 115 -4.04 -3.54 -10.21
N LEU A 116 -4.31 -4.85 -10.39
CA LEU A 116 -4.40 -5.80 -9.29
C LEU A 116 -3.07 -5.96 -8.56
N LEU A 117 -1.95 -6.10 -9.29
CA LEU A 117 -0.62 -6.18 -8.70
C LEU A 117 -0.26 -4.92 -7.90
N LEU A 118 -0.61 -3.74 -8.41
CA LEU A 118 -0.45 -2.48 -7.69
C LEU A 118 -1.30 -2.44 -6.41
N HIS A 119 -2.54 -2.93 -6.43
CA HIS A 119 -3.40 -3.01 -5.25
C HIS A 119 -2.85 -3.97 -4.18
N LEU A 120 -2.36 -5.14 -4.58
CA LEU A 120 -1.71 -6.08 -3.67
C LEU A 120 -0.46 -5.47 -3.05
N ALA A 121 0.34 -4.74 -3.83
CA ALA A 121 1.49 -4.01 -3.32
C ALA A 121 1.06 -2.92 -2.31
N ASN A 122 0.00 -2.17 -2.61
CA ASN A 122 -0.56 -1.16 -1.70
C ASN A 122 -1.01 -1.77 -0.36
N ALA A 123 -1.70 -2.91 -0.40
CA ALA A 123 -2.12 -3.61 0.81
C ALA A 123 -0.91 -4.03 1.66
N ALA A 124 0.14 -4.58 1.04
CA ALA A 124 1.38 -4.95 1.72
C ALA A 124 2.11 -3.73 2.31
N LEU A 125 2.22 -2.65 1.56
CA LEU A 125 2.85 -1.40 1.99
C LEU A 125 2.08 -0.77 3.15
N LEU A 126 0.75 -0.76 3.10
CA LEU A 126 -0.11 -0.27 4.17
C LEU A 126 0.09 -1.07 5.46
N ALA A 127 0.09 -2.41 5.36
CA ALA A 127 0.34 -3.28 6.50
C ALA A 127 1.71 -3.00 7.13
N LEU A 128 2.75 -2.83 6.31
CA LEU A 128 4.10 -2.51 6.77
C LEU A 128 4.17 -1.13 7.42
N LEU A 129 3.53 -0.11 6.83
CA LEU A 129 3.50 1.25 7.33
C LEU A 129 2.84 1.30 8.71
N LEU A 130 1.64 0.72 8.83
CA LEU A 130 0.90 0.66 10.08
C LEU A 130 1.66 -0.13 11.16
N LEU A 131 2.31 -1.23 10.78
CA LEU A 131 3.14 -1.98 11.70
C LEU A 131 4.32 -1.13 12.20
N ARG A 132 4.99 -0.38 11.33
CA ARG A 132 6.13 0.48 11.69
C ARG A 132 5.73 1.67 12.56
N MET A 133 4.57 2.26 12.32
CA MET A 133 4.06 3.41 13.05
C MET A 133 3.49 3.03 14.42
N THR A 134 2.71 1.95 14.48
CA THR A 134 1.95 1.60 15.69
C THR A 134 2.59 0.49 16.53
N GLY A 135 3.42 -0.37 15.93
CA GLY A 135 3.93 -1.60 16.55
C GLY A 135 2.86 -2.67 16.78
N ARG A 136 1.58 -2.41 16.45
CA ARG A 136 0.47 -3.31 16.77
C ARG A 136 0.06 -4.17 15.57
N ARG A 137 0.61 -5.39 15.54
CA ARG A 137 0.41 -6.37 14.45
C ARG A 137 -1.07 -6.62 14.09
N GLY A 138 -1.91 -6.84 15.09
CA GLY A 138 -3.33 -7.15 14.88
C GLY A 138 -4.08 -6.03 14.15
N TYR A 139 -3.90 -4.77 14.58
CA TYR A 139 -4.54 -3.62 13.93
C TYR A 139 -4.00 -3.39 12.53
N ALA A 140 -2.69 -3.52 12.31
CA ALA A 140 -2.10 -3.38 10.98
C ALA A 140 -2.66 -4.41 9.98
N LEU A 141 -2.79 -5.67 10.40
CA LEU A 141 -3.37 -6.74 9.56
C LEU A 141 -4.87 -6.56 9.36
N ALA A 142 -5.61 -6.14 10.39
CA ALA A 142 -7.05 -5.88 10.28
C ALA A 142 -7.35 -4.75 9.30
N VAL A 143 -6.64 -3.62 9.39
CA VAL A 143 -6.80 -2.50 8.45
C VAL A 143 -6.34 -2.89 7.04
N CYS A 144 -5.27 -3.68 6.91
CA CYS A 144 -4.85 -4.23 5.62
C CYS A 144 -5.94 -5.10 4.99
N ALA A 145 -6.53 -6.05 5.74
CA ALA A 145 -7.60 -6.90 5.26
C ALA A 145 -8.83 -6.08 4.84
N LEU A 146 -9.23 -5.11 5.68
CA LEU A 146 -10.31 -4.19 5.37
C LEU A 146 -10.02 -3.42 4.09
N PHE A 147 -8.84 -2.82 3.94
CA PHE A 147 -8.45 -2.09 2.73
C PHE A 147 -8.42 -2.97 1.49
N ALA A 148 -7.82 -4.16 1.58
CA ALA A 148 -7.55 -5.03 0.44
C ALA A 148 -8.84 -5.66 -0.12
N LEU A 149 -9.78 -6.04 0.76
CA LEU A 149 -11.02 -6.72 0.43
C LEU A 149 -12.25 -5.79 0.38
N HIS A 150 -12.07 -4.48 0.61
CA HIS A 150 -13.21 -3.55 0.61
C HIS A 150 -13.85 -3.43 -0.79
N PRO A 151 -15.19 -3.55 -0.92
CA PRO A 151 -15.87 -3.36 -2.20
C PRO A 151 -15.61 -2.00 -2.86
N LEU A 152 -15.43 -0.92 -2.07
CA LEU A 152 -15.06 0.41 -2.58
C LEU A 152 -13.72 0.45 -3.34
N ARG A 153 -12.88 -0.59 -3.26
CA ARG A 153 -11.66 -0.68 -4.06
C ARG A 153 -11.87 -1.32 -5.41
N VAL A 154 -13.05 -1.90 -5.67
CA VAL A 154 -13.34 -2.53 -6.96
C VAL A 154 -13.25 -1.53 -8.10
N GLU A 155 -13.75 -0.30 -7.93
CA GLU A 155 -13.63 0.74 -8.96
C GLU A 155 -12.17 1.02 -9.32
N SER A 156 -11.32 1.29 -8.32
CA SER A 156 -9.90 1.60 -8.57
C SER A 156 -9.07 0.43 -9.15
N VAL A 157 -9.52 -0.82 -9.00
CA VAL A 157 -8.78 -2.02 -9.42
C VAL A 157 -9.31 -2.59 -10.73
N ALA A 158 -10.63 -2.66 -10.88
CA ALA A 158 -11.30 -3.26 -12.03
C ALA A 158 -11.57 -2.27 -13.16
N TRP A 159 -11.43 -0.96 -12.95
CA TRP A 159 -11.53 0.05 -14.01
C TRP A 159 -10.14 0.54 -14.43
N ILE A 160 -9.79 0.38 -15.71
CA ILE A 160 -8.42 0.62 -16.20
C ILE A 160 -8.06 2.10 -16.10
N ALA A 161 -8.97 3.01 -16.45
CA ALA A 161 -8.76 4.45 -16.33
C ALA A 161 -8.58 4.90 -14.88
N GLU A 162 -9.10 4.16 -13.89
CA GLU A 162 -8.94 4.47 -12.47
C GLU A 162 -7.65 3.92 -11.86
N ARG A 163 -6.79 3.29 -12.65
CA ARG A 163 -5.46 2.86 -12.21
C ARG A 163 -4.62 4.02 -11.64
N LYS A 164 -4.93 5.27 -12.03
CA LYS A 164 -4.39 6.50 -11.41
C LYS A 164 -4.47 6.51 -9.88
N ASP A 165 -5.54 5.98 -9.29
CA ASP A 165 -5.72 5.91 -7.84
C ASP A 165 -4.78 4.90 -7.17
N VAL A 166 -4.70 3.69 -7.71
CA VAL A 166 -3.82 2.65 -7.14
C VAL A 166 -2.36 3.02 -7.32
N LEU A 167 -1.99 3.67 -8.44
CA LEU A 167 -0.63 4.12 -8.70
C LEU A 167 -0.25 5.31 -7.79
N SER A 168 -1.14 6.29 -7.63
CA SER A 168 -0.93 7.42 -6.71
C SER A 168 -0.77 6.94 -5.27
N THR A 169 -1.60 5.98 -4.84
CA THR A 169 -1.52 5.34 -3.52
C THR A 169 -0.20 4.61 -3.31
N PHE A 170 0.30 3.89 -4.32
CA PHE A 170 1.57 3.18 -4.26
C PHE A 170 2.74 4.10 -3.95
N PHE A 171 2.85 5.18 -4.72
CA PHE A 171 3.89 6.18 -4.48
C PHE A 171 3.69 6.94 -3.16
N GLY A 172 2.44 7.24 -2.77
CA GLY A 172 2.12 7.89 -1.50
C GLY A 172 2.54 7.06 -0.28
N LEU A 173 2.23 5.75 -0.28
CA LEU A 173 2.64 4.83 0.78
C LEU A 173 4.16 4.66 0.86
N PHE A 174 4.84 4.58 -0.30
CA PHE A 174 6.30 4.58 -0.33
C PHE A 174 6.90 5.87 0.24
N ALA A 175 6.30 7.03 -0.09
CA ALA A 175 6.73 8.31 0.47
C ALA A 175 6.65 8.31 1.99
N MET A 176 5.53 7.85 2.57
CA MET A 176 5.34 7.75 4.02
C MET A 176 6.34 6.77 4.67
N LEU A 177 6.58 5.61 4.06
CA LEU A 177 7.55 4.64 4.56
C LEU A 177 8.98 5.19 4.55
N ALA A 178 9.36 5.87 3.47
CA ALA A 178 10.66 6.54 3.34
C ALA A 178 10.81 7.67 4.38
N TYR A 179 9.76 8.45 4.62
CA TYR A 179 9.73 9.48 5.66
C TYR A 179 9.94 8.88 7.06
N CYS A 180 9.17 7.83 7.42
CA CYS A 180 9.36 7.10 8.67
C CYS A 180 10.79 6.56 8.83
N GLN A 181 11.40 6.08 7.73
CA GLN A 181 12.77 5.60 7.73
C GLN A 181 13.79 6.75 7.91
N ALA A 182 13.51 7.93 7.36
CA ALA A 182 14.33 9.12 7.52
C ALA A 182 14.44 9.57 8.98
N LEU A 183 13.37 9.40 9.77
CA LEU A 183 13.34 9.74 11.19
C LEU A 183 14.20 8.79 12.06
N ARG A 184 14.50 7.59 11.57
CA ARG A 184 15.20 6.54 12.33
C ARG A 184 16.61 6.22 11.82
N SER A 185 17.00 6.76 10.68
CA SER A 185 18.28 6.44 10.00
C SER A 185 19.29 7.56 10.15
N SER A 186 20.57 7.19 10.30
CA SER A 186 21.70 8.13 10.14
C SER A 186 21.77 8.74 8.73
N GLN A 187 21.20 8.08 7.72
CA GLN A 187 21.13 8.54 6.33
C GLN A 187 19.88 9.39 6.05
N ARG A 188 19.46 10.23 7.00
CA ARG A 188 18.21 11.01 6.94
C ARG A 188 17.98 11.73 5.60
N ARG A 189 19.00 12.41 5.05
CA ARG A 189 18.89 13.17 3.80
C ARG A 189 18.50 12.30 2.60
N ARG A 190 19.06 11.08 2.50
CA ARG A 190 18.75 10.16 1.40
C ARG A 190 17.31 9.69 1.46
N TRP A 191 16.82 9.36 2.66
CA TRP A 191 15.44 8.91 2.86
C TRP A 191 14.42 10.05 2.71
N LEU A 192 14.77 11.29 3.08
CA LEU A 192 13.95 12.46 2.78
C LEU A 192 13.87 12.73 1.28
N ALA A 193 14.99 12.63 0.56
CA ALA A 193 14.99 12.76 -0.90
C ALA A 193 14.10 11.69 -1.55
N ALA A 194 14.24 10.43 -1.14
CA ALA A 194 13.37 9.35 -1.60
C ALA A 194 11.88 9.63 -1.28
N SER A 195 11.58 10.10 -0.07
CA SER A 195 10.21 10.48 0.32
C SER A 195 9.64 11.58 -0.57
N LEU A 196 10.41 12.64 -0.84
CA LEU A 196 9.98 13.75 -1.69
C LEU A 196 9.82 13.33 -3.15
N SER A 197 10.73 12.50 -3.67
CA SER A 197 10.63 11.94 -5.02
C SER A 197 9.39 11.08 -5.17
N CYS A 198 9.12 10.16 -4.23
CA CYS A 198 7.90 9.36 -4.24
C CYS A 198 6.64 10.23 -4.08
N PHE A 199 6.68 11.27 -3.26
CA PHE A 199 5.57 12.21 -3.14
C PHE A 199 5.27 12.93 -4.45
N ALA A 200 6.31 13.43 -5.14
CA ALA A 200 6.15 14.03 -6.47
C ALA A 200 5.56 13.02 -7.47
N CYS A 201 6.04 11.78 -7.49
CA CYS A 201 5.47 10.72 -8.33
C CYS A 201 3.99 10.46 -8.00
N SER A 202 3.61 10.45 -6.71
CA SER A 202 2.22 10.28 -6.30
C SER A 202 1.31 11.36 -6.89
N LEU A 203 1.75 12.62 -6.84
CA LEU A 203 1.01 13.76 -7.41
C LEU A 203 0.95 13.71 -8.94
N LEU A 204 2.02 13.25 -9.60
CA LEU A 204 2.07 13.08 -11.05
C LEU A 204 1.23 11.88 -11.55
N ALA A 205 0.87 10.95 -10.67
CA ALA A 205 -0.08 9.87 -10.99
C ALA A 205 -1.53 10.34 -10.81
N LYS A 206 -1.82 11.03 -9.70
CA LYS A 206 -3.09 11.74 -9.46
C LYS A 206 -2.87 12.71 -8.29
N PRO A 207 -3.35 13.97 -8.35
CA PRO A 207 -3.15 14.95 -7.28
C PRO A 207 -4.02 14.69 -6.02
N MET A 208 -4.27 13.42 -5.67
CA MET A 208 -5.07 13.02 -4.50
C MET A 208 -4.30 13.16 -3.19
N PHE A 209 -2.99 12.87 -3.19
CA PHE A 209 -2.15 12.92 -1.99
C PHE A 209 -1.67 14.33 -1.63
N VAL A 210 -2.24 15.41 -2.18
CA VAL A 210 -1.85 16.79 -1.82
C VAL A 210 -1.99 17.08 -0.32
N THR A 211 -2.84 16.34 0.37
CA THR A 211 -3.06 16.42 1.83
C THR A 211 -2.01 15.67 2.66
N LEU A 212 -1.08 14.94 2.03
CA LEU A 212 -0.06 14.15 2.73
C LEU A 212 0.77 14.97 3.74
N PRO A 213 1.19 16.22 3.45
CA PRO A 213 1.90 17.04 4.44
C PRO A 213 1.10 17.34 5.71
N CYS A 214 -0.24 17.29 5.65
CA CYS A 214 -1.09 17.49 6.83
C CYS A 214 -1.27 16.20 7.64
N LEU A 215 -0.96 15.03 7.05
CA LEU A 215 -1.05 13.72 7.69
C LEU A 215 0.24 13.31 8.42
N LEU A 216 1.36 13.99 8.15
CA LEU A 216 2.70 13.74 8.71
C LEU A 216 3.09 14.83 9.71
#